data_AF-A0A850QUX6-F1
#
_entry.id   AF-A0A850QUX6-F1
#
_cell.length_a   1.000
_cell.length_b   1.000
_cell.length_c   1.000
_cell.angle_alpha   90.00
_cell.angle_beta   90.00
_cell.angle_gamma   90.00
#
_symmetry.space_group_name_H-M   'P 1'
#
loop_
_entity.id
_entity.type
_entity.pdbx_description
1 polymer ?
#
loop_
_entity_poly.entity_id
_entity_poly.type
_entity_poly.pdbx_seq_one_letter_code
_entity_poly.pdbx_strand_id
1 'polypeptide(L)'
;EILDNDLVALDLGLTMTKFSSAQVLGGRNFDEWQPSLYGNAEIGIPMTPLAAFTKLNYGSYDGTQTFDGQAGVKFTLPLVVADLNLRGGYRMMDYDFDKANHDVKLDGWFLGAEVDF
;
A
#
# COMPACT_ATOMS: atom_id res chain seq x y z
N GLU A 1 1.30 15.33 -0.04
CA GLU A 1 0.32 16.02 -0.88
C GLU A 1 0.96 16.95 -1.88
N ILE A 2 0.76 16.65 -3.16
CA ILE A 2 1.20 17.48 -4.28
C ILE A 2 0.00 18.23 -4.90
N LEU A 3 -1.19 17.63 -4.84
CA LEU A 3 -2.44 18.25 -5.27
C LEU A 3 -3.59 17.63 -4.46
N ASP A 4 -4.43 18.49 -3.91
CA ASP A 4 -5.69 18.12 -3.25
C ASP A 4 -6.79 19.10 -3.67
N ASN A 5 -7.85 18.55 -4.25
CA ASN A 5 -9.16 19.16 -4.34
C ASN A 5 -10.20 18.09 -4.05
N ASP A 6 -11.44 18.46 -3.68
CA ASP A 6 -12.54 17.53 -3.35
C ASP A 6 -12.77 16.38 -4.37
N LEU A 7 -12.15 16.46 -5.56
CA LEU A 7 -12.25 15.50 -6.64
C LEU A 7 -10.98 14.68 -6.91
N VAL A 8 -9.79 15.17 -6.59
CA VAL A 8 -8.51 14.53 -6.96
C VAL A 8 -7.48 14.77 -5.87
N ALA A 9 -6.88 13.69 -5.37
CA ALA A 9 -5.75 13.72 -4.46
C ALA A 9 -4.55 12.96 -5.07
N LEU A 10 -3.36 13.53 -4.96
CA LEU A 10 -2.11 12.89 -5.37
C LEU A 10 -1.02 13.06 -4.32
N ASP A 11 -0.53 11.93 -3.82
CA ASP A 11 0.60 11.84 -2.91
C ASP A 11 1.75 11.06 -3.52
N LEU A 12 2.96 11.56 -3.33
CA LEU A 12 4.20 10.85 -3.58
C LEU A 12 5.05 10.92 -2.33
N GLY A 13 5.82 9.87 -2.07
CA GLY A 13 6.69 9.81 -0.91
C GLY A 13 7.74 8.72 -0.99
N LEU A 14 8.46 8.58 0.12
CA LEU A 14 9.39 7.48 0.35
C LEU A 14 8.89 6.71 1.57
N THR A 15 8.99 5.39 1.50
CA THR A 15 8.73 4.50 2.64
C THR A 15 9.97 3.68 2.92
N MET A 16 10.04 3.16 4.15
CA MET A 16 11.12 2.30 4.60
C MET A 16 10.51 1.11 5.34
N THR A 17 10.71 -0.09 4.81
CA THR A 17 10.15 -1.33 5.36
C THR A 17 11.26 -2.15 5.99
N LYS A 18 11.07 -2.64 7.22
CA LYS A 18 11.99 -3.59 7.85
C LYS A 18 11.41 -5.00 7.75
N PHE A 19 12.09 -5.88 7.04
CA PHE A 19 11.86 -7.31 7.13
C PHE A 19 12.71 -7.84 8.28
N SER A 20 12.09 -8.50 9.26
CA SER A 20 12.82 -9.08 10.38
C SER A 20 12.28 -10.44 10.78
N SER A 21 13.18 -11.32 11.19
CA SER A 21 12.83 -12.68 11.66
C SER A 21 11.97 -13.47 10.66
N ALA A 22 12.14 -13.21 9.36
CA ALA A 22 11.47 -13.97 8.33
C ALA A 22 12.03 -15.40 8.32
N GLN A 23 11.31 -16.34 8.94
CA GLN A 23 11.62 -17.76 8.83
C GLN A 23 11.18 -18.25 7.46
N VAL A 24 12.08 -18.13 6.49
CA VAL A 24 11.92 -18.80 5.20
C VAL A 24 12.12 -20.31 5.44
N LEU A 25 11.31 -21.14 4.79
CA LEU A 25 11.42 -22.61 4.81
C LEU A 25 12.87 -23.00 4.46
N GLY A 26 13.70 -23.28 5.47
CA GLY A 26 15.15 -23.43 5.33
C GLY A 26 15.99 -22.84 6.47
N GLY A 27 15.39 -22.12 7.43
CA GLY A 27 16.04 -21.76 8.71
C GLY A 27 17.06 -20.63 8.64
N ARG A 28 17.08 -19.84 7.56
CA ARG A 28 17.90 -18.63 7.47
C ARG A 28 17.12 -17.44 8.01
N ASN A 29 17.65 -16.83 9.08
CA ASN A 29 17.16 -15.54 9.56
C ASN A 29 17.70 -14.45 8.64
N PHE A 30 16.82 -13.54 8.26
CA PHE A 30 17.15 -12.39 7.44
C PHE A 30 16.50 -11.14 8.04
N ASP A 31 17.32 -10.10 8.20
CA ASP A 31 16.92 -8.78 8.65
C ASP A 31 17.41 -7.76 7.61
N GLU A 32 16.48 -7.05 6.96
CA GLU A 32 16.83 -6.05 5.94
C GLU A 32 15.88 -4.86 5.96
N TRP A 33 16.45 -3.70 5.63
CA TRP A 33 15.72 -2.46 5.42
C TRP A 33 15.57 -2.24 3.92
N GLN A 34 14.32 -2.10 3.49
CA GLN A 34 13.97 -1.88 2.10
C GLN A 34 13.34 -0.50 1.93
N PRO A 35 14.07 0.48 1.36
CA PRO A 35 13.46 1.73 0.94
C PRO A 35 12.58 1.50 -0.30
N SER A 36 11.49 2.25 -0.40
CA SER A 36 10.63 2.21 -1.58
C SER A 36 10.03 3.57 -1.91
N LEU A 37 9.73 3.78 -3.20
CA LEU A 37 8.96 4.91 -3.67
C LEU A 37 7.49 4.60 -3.47
N TYR A 38 6.78 5.57 -2.89
CA TYR A 38 5.36 5.52 -2.61
C TYR A 38 4.62 6.48 -3.55
N GLY A 39 3.49 6.02 -4.07
CA GLY A 39 2.52 6.85 -4.76
C GLY A 39 1.09 6.46 -4.41
N ASN A 40 0.24 7.46 -4.26
CA ASN A 40 -1.20 7.29 -4.05
C ASN A 40 -1.95 8.32 -4.88
N ALA A 41 -2.98 7.88 -5.58
CA ALA A 41 -3.87 8.74 -6.32
C ALA A 41 -5.32 8.36 -6.02
N GLU A 42 -6.14 9.35 -5.71
CA GLU A 42 -7.56 9.19 -5.45
C GLU A 42 -8.39 10.13 -6.32
N ILE A 43 -9.53 9.65 -6.79
CA ILE A 43 -10.50 10.43 -7.56
C ILE A 43 -11.87 10.30 -6.90
N GLY A 44 -12.39 11.39 -6.37
CA GLY A 44 -13.72 11.48 -5.78
C GLY A 44 -14.84 11.37 -6.82
N ILE A 45 -15.99 10.86 -6.41
CA ILE A 45 -17.20 10.85 -7.23
C ILE A 45 -18.12 11.99 -6.76
N PRO A 46 -18.42 12.98 -7.63
CA PRO A 46 -19.21 14.16 -7.25
C PRO A 46 -20.54 13.81 -6.58
N MET A 47 -20.89 14.56 -5.52
CA MET A 47 -22.13 14.39 -4.75
C MET A 47 -22.30 13.02 -4.08
N THR A 48 -21.22 12.26 -3.88
CA THR A 48 -21.24 10.98 -3.16
C THR A 48 -20.05 10.90 -2.19
N PRO A 49 -20.13 10.07 -1.14
CA PRO A 49 -19.00 9.80 -0.24
C PRO A 49 -18.02 8.75 -0.82
N LEU A 50 -18.02 8.52 -2.13
CA LEU A 50 -17.22 7.49 -2.79
C LEU A 50 -16.02 8.10 -3.51
N ALA A 51 -14.90 7.38 -3.50
CA ALA A 51 -13.73 7.66 -4.32
C ALA A 51 -13.17 6.37 -4.92
N ALA A 52 -12.62 6.46 -6.13
CA ALA A 52 -11.73 5.44 -6.66
C ALA A 52 -10.29 5.75 -6.21
N PHE A 53 -9.49 4.75 -5.91
CA PHE A 53 -8.10 4.95 -5.53
C PHE A 53 -7.17 3.94 -6.18
N THR A 54 -5.90 4.33 -6.29
CA THR A 54 -4.78 3.45 -6.57
C THR A 54 -3.60 3.82 -5.68
N LYS A 55 -2.91 2.82 -5.15
CA LYS A 55 -1.77 2.95 -4.26
C LYS A 55 -0.67 1.99 -4.69
N LEU A 56 0.54 2.52 -4.83
CA LEU A 56 1.71 1.78 -5.32
C LEU A 56 2.87 2.02 -4.37
N ASN A 57 3.57 0.94 -4.01
CA ASN A 57 4.91 0.97 -3.41
C ASN A 57 5.84 0.12 -4.27
N TYR A 58 6.98 0.69 -4.65
CA TYR A 58 8.00 -0.02 -5.42
C TYR A 58 9.39 0.31 -4.91
N GLY A 59 10.18 -0.72 -4.62
CA GLY A 59 11.53 -0.58 -4.07
C GLY A 59 12.46 -1.65 -4.64
N SER A 60 13.71 -1.26 -4.83
CA SER A 60 14.79 -2.20 -5.15
C SER A 60 16.04 -1.74 -4.40
N TYR A 61 16.55 -2.61 -3.53
CA TYR A 61 17.74 -2.33 -2.74
C TYR A 61 18.43 -3.64 -2.36
N ASP A 62 19.76 -3.68 -2.47
CA ASP A 62 20.61 -4.78 -1.99
C ASP A 62 20.18 -6.20 -2.42
N GLY A 63 19.70 -6.32 -3.67
CA GLY A 63 19.20 -7.58 -4.25
C GLY A 63 17.74 -7.92 -3.90
N THR A 64 17.11 -7.17 -3.00
CA THR A 64 15.67 -7.31 -2.73
C THR A 64 14.87 -6.39 -3.64
N GLN A 65 13.80 -6.91 -4.25
CA GLN A 65 12.81 -6.14 -4.98
C GLN A 65 11.45 -6.28 -4.32
N THR A 66 10.77 -5.16 -4.08
CA THR A 66 9.44 -5.15 -3.48
C THR A 66 8.47 -4.36 -4.33
N PHE A 67 7.37 -5.00 -4.73
CA PHE A 67 6.22 -4.37 -5.35
C PHE A 67 4.95 -4.63 -4.55
N ASP A 68 4.19 -3.57 -4.26
CA ASP A 68 2.86 -3.64 -3.64
C ASP A 68 1.93 -2.65 -4.34
N GLY A 69 0.93 -3.18 -5.04
CA GLY A 69 -0.07 -2.39 -5.76
C GLY A 69 -1.48 -2.67 -5.27
N GLN A 70 -2.27 -1.62 -5.12
CA GLN A 70 -3.66 -1.68 -4.68
C GLN A 70 -4.50 -0.77 -5.56
N ALA A 71 -5.70 -1.22 -5.94
CA ALA A 71 -6.68 -0.38 -6.59
C ALA A 71 -8.08 -0.77 -6.12
N GLY A 72 -8.97 0.21 -5.95
CA GLY A 72 -10.29 -0.06 -5.40
C GLY A 72 -11.17 1.16 -5.23
N VAL A 73 -12.17 0.99 -4.36
CA VAL A 73 -13.14 2.01 -3.98
C VAL A 73 -13.02 2.29 -2.48
N LYS A 74 -13.06 3.57 -2.14
CA LYS A 74 -13.14 4.10 -0.77
C LYS A 74 -14.54 4.66 -0.55
N PHE A 75 -15.11 4.38 0.61
CA PHE A 75 -16.35 4.97 1.09
C PHE A 75 -16.06 5.67 2.42
N THR A 76 -16.33 6.97 2.49
CA THR A 76 -16.00 7.79 3.66
C THR A 76 -17.24 8.08 4.49
N LEU A 77 -17.18 7.74 5.78
CA LEU A 77 -18.20 8.03 6.78
C LEU A 77 -17.68 9.16 7.69
N PRO A 78 -18.23 10.38 7.58
CA PRO A 78 -17.80 11.47 8.43
C PRO A 78 -18.27 11.23 9.88
N LEU A 79 -17.33 11.22 10.82
CA LEU A 79 -17.61 11.22 12.26
C LEU A 79 -17.39 12.63 12.84
N VAL A 80 -17.74 12.83 14.10
CA VAL A 80 -17.69 14.16 14.74
C VAL A 80 -16.25 14.71 14.83
N VAL A 81 -15.25 13.84 14.92
CA VAL A 81 -13.85 14.21 15.19
C VAL A 81 -12.84 13.50 14.28
N ALA A 82 -13.32 12.72 13.31
CA ALA A 82 -12.50 11.85 12.46
C ALA A 82 -13.34 11.41 11.25
N ASP A 83 -12.69 10.90 10.22
CA ASP A 83 -13.33 10.23 9.10
C ASP A 83 -13.04 8.72 9.14
N LEU A 84 -14.10 7.91 9.03
CA LEU A 84 -13.97 6.47 8.89
C LEU A 84 -14.04 6.09 7.41
N ASN A 85 -12.91 5.66 6.86
CA ASN A 85 -12.79 5.21 5.48
C ASN A 85 -12.91 3.68 5.40
N LEU A 86 -13.94 3.19 4.72
CA LEU A 86 -14.05 1.79 4.32
C LEU A 86 -13.42 1.63 2.94
N ARG A 87 -12.45 0.73 2.79
CA ARG A 87 -11.72 0.49 1.54
C ARG A 87 -11.97 -0.94 1.08
N GLY A 88 -12.24 -1.12 -0.21
CA GLY A 88 -12.35 -2.44 -0.82
C GLY A 88 -11.79 -2.44 -2.23
N GLY A 89 -11.15 -3.53 -2.64
CA GLY A 89 -10.50 -3.57 -3.94
C GLY A 89 -9.66 -4.82 -4.15
N TYR A 90 -8.71 -4.71 -5.07
CA TYR A 90 -7.74 -5.75 -5.39
C TYR A 90 -6.33 -5.31 -4.97
N ARG A 91 -5.56 -6.23 -4.40
CA ARG A 91 -4.17 -6.02 -4.02
C ARG A 91 -3.28 -7.06 -4.70
N MET A 92 -2.10 -6.63 -5.12
CA MET A 92 -1.04 -7.46 -5.68
C MET A 92 0.26 -7.15 -4.95
N MET A 93 0.94 -8.16 -4.44
CA MET A 93 2.24 -8.07 -3.80
C MET A 93 3.18 -9.05 -4.48
N ASP A 94 4.34 -8.57 -4.90
CA ASP A 94 5.42 -9.37 -5.49
C ASP A 94 6.74 -8.94 -4.84
N TYR A 95 7.24 -9.77 -3.94
CA TYR A 95 8.50 -9.56 -3.23
C TYR A 95 9.49 -10.64 -3.62
N ASP A 96 10.62 -10.21 -4.13
CA ASP A 96 11.74 -11.06 -4.53
C ASP A 96 12.92 -10.79 -3.59
N PHE A 97 13.35 -11.82 -2.87
CA PHE A 97 14.42 -11.75 -1.89
C PHE A 97 15.62 -12.57 -2.37
N ASP A 98 16.49 -11.99 -3.21
CA ASP A 98 17.68 -12.66 -3.76
C ASP A 98 18.51 -13.37 -2.67
N LYS A 99 18.75 -12.70 -1.54
CA LYS A 99 19.57 -13.24 -0.44
C LYS A 99 18.94 -14.45 0.25
N ALA A 100 17.61 -14.52 0.25
CA ALA A 100 16.87 -15.63 0.83
C ALA A 100 16.62 -16.77 -0.19
N ASN A 101 16.82 -16.53 -1.49
CA ASN A 101 16.34 -17.35 -2.61
C ASN A 101 14.85 -17.67 -2.43
N HIS A 102 14.04 -16.65 -2.18
CA HIS A 102 12.63 -16.82 -1.86
C HIS A 102 11.78 -15.68 -2.42
N ASP A 103 10.63 -16.06 -2.96
CA ASP A 103 9.71 -15.14 -3.60
C ASP A 103 8.36 -15.24 -2.90
N VAL A 104 7.74 -14.09 -2.65
CA VAL A 104 6.40 -13.98 -2.09
C VAL A 104 5.51 -13.29 -3.11
N LYS A 105 4.53 -14.04 -3.63
CA LYS A 105 3.51 -13.51 -4.55
C LYS A 105 2.14 -13.72 -3.95
N LEU A 106 1.41 -12.62 -3.73
CA LEU A 106 0.08 -12.62 -3.15
C LEU A 106 -0.81 -11.67 -3.94
N ASP A 107 -1.96 -12.16 -4.38
CA ASP A 107 -2.94 -11.32 -5.03
C ASP A 107 -4.36 -11.72 -4.63
N GLY A 108 -5.26 -10.74 -4.56
CA GLY A 108 -6.64 -11.01 -4.22
C GLY A 108 -7.46 -9.81 -3.81
N TRP A 109 -8.73 -10.09 -3.55
CA TRP A 109 -9.68 -9.12 -3.04
C TRP A 109 -9.42 -8.81 -1.57
N PHE A 110 -9.61 -7.54 -1.19
CA PHE A 110 -9.50 -7.11 0.20
C PHE A 110 -10.66 -6.20 0.60
N LEU A 111 -10.89 -6.15 1.91
CA LEU A 111 -11.72 -5.16 2.59
C LEU A 111 -10.95 -4.67 3.81
N GLY A 112 -10.98 -3.37 4.07
CA GLY A 112 -10.27 -2.73 5.17
C GLY A 112 -11.00 -1.49 5.66
N ALA A 113 -10.56 -1.00 6.81
CA ALA A 113 -11.03 0.25 7.40
C ALA A 113 -9.84 1.08 7.87
N GLU A 114 -9.95 2.40 7.73
CA GLU A 114 -8.96 3.39 8.11
C GLU A 114 -9.67 4.53 8.84
N VAL A 115 -9.01 5.11 9.84
CA VAL A 115 -9.53 6.25 10.62
C VAL A 115 -8.56 7.39 10.43
N ASP A 116 -9.04 8.46 9.82
CA ASP A 116 -8.30 9.71 9.60
C ASP A 116 -8.76 10.75 10.62
N PHE A 117 -7.81 11.41 11.30
CA PHE A 117 -8.06 12.35 12.40
C PHE A 117 -7.70 13.79 12.01
#